data_AF-A0A1B9GQT9-F1
#
_entry.id   AF-A0A1B9GQT9-F1
#
_cell.length_a   1.000
_cell.length_b   1.000
_cell.length_c   1.000
_cell.angle_alpha   90.00
_cell.angle_beta   90.00
_cell.angle_gamma   90.00
#
_symmetry.space_group_name_H-M   'P 1'
#
loop_
_entity.id
_entity.type
_entity.pdbx_description
1 polymer ?
#
loop_
_entity_poly.entity_id
_entity_poly.type
_entity_poly.pdbx_seq_one_letter_code
_entity_poly.pdbx_strand_id
1 'polypeptide(L)'
;MLFTNLVLLALAGLASASSFPSPEVAGTPTSARPLQRTPKALKQVTTAELIKRSRRSPTIARRAAPSPIPAPDTVTSENGLNTVYTQYYSGSGIIETDNNPGNDNDSYPPKQLNIPGTTAQNAAIQQCASFSDDNVLNDLYFSFQIYYDDSVDNWICRAYYDPSSDASYFNVPNTDANPVFGYSGNFTRAVTTSYQYLLTSAKLPSTWRKLRKPRSRDL
;
A
#
# COMPACT_ATOMS: atom_id res chain seq x y z
N MET A 1 -9.64 -25.66 -30.50
CA MET A 1 -8.64 -25.12 -31.43
C MET A 1 -7.54 -24.51 -30.58
N LEU A 2 -6.39 -25.20 -30.48
CA LEU A 2 -5.20 -24.75 -29.78
C LEU A 2 -4.41 -23.79 -30.67
N PHE A 3 -3.99 -22.64 -30.14
CA PHE A 3 -2.86 -21.90 -30.70
C PHE A 3 -1.91 -21.52 -29.56
N THR A 4 -0.89 -22.36 -29.41
CA THR A 4 0.38 -22.02 -28.76
C THR A 4 1.13 -21.03 -29.65
N ASN A 5 1.58 -19.90 -29.10
CA ASN A 5 2.64 -19.10 -29.71
C ASN A 5 3.81 -18.97 -28.73
N LEU A 6 4.83 -19.73 -29.05
CA LEU A 6 6.18 -19.76 -28.51
C LEU A 6 6.98 -18.74 -29.34
N VAL A 7 7.63 -17.76 -28.72
CA VAL A 7 8.67 -16.97 -29.40
C VAL A 7 9.96 -16.99 -28.58
N LEU A 8 11.00 -17.44 -29.27
CA LEU A 8 12.36 -17.70 -28.85
C LEU A 8 13.21 -16.41 -28.84
N LEU A 9 14.14 -16.37 -27.88
CA LEU A 9 15.56 -15.92 -27.94
C LEU A 9 15.97 -14.68 -28.76
N ALA A 10 16.74 -13.80 -28.10
CA ALA A 10 18.03 -13.33 -28.63
C ALA A 10 19.03 -13.00 -27.50
N LEU A 11 20.25 -13.52 -27.67
CA LEU A 11 21.45 -13.34 -26.84
C LEU A 11 22.25 -12.07 -27.22
N ALA A 12 23.17 -11.71 -26.31
CA ALA A 12 24.51 -11.14 -26.53
C ALA A 12 24.71 -9.62 -26.37
N GLY A 13 25.82 -9.29 -25.70
CA GLY A 13 26.39 -7.94 -25.59
C GLY A 13 27.25 -7.80 -24.32
N LEU A 14 28.42 -8.44 -24.28
CA LEU A 14 29.75 -7.82 -24.47
C LEU A 14 30.40 -7.37 -23.15
N ALA A 15 31.46 -8.11 -22.81
CA ALA A 15 32.44 -7.77 -21.79
C ALA A 15 33.20 -6.48 -22.17
N SER A 16 33.63 -5.73 -21.17
CA SER A 16 34.71 -4.75 -21.30
C SER A 16 35.58 -4.79 -20.04
N ALA A 17 36.81 -5.24 -20.25
CA ALA A 17 37.92 -5.14 -19.31
C ALA A 17 38.70 -3.86 -19.60
N SER A 18 39.21 -3.19 -18.57
CA SER A 18 40.42 -2.34 -18.56
C SER A 18 40.51 -1.67 -17.17
N SER A 19 41.43 -2.11 -16.30
CA SER A 19 42.85 -1.77 -16.21
C SER A 19 43.10 -0.66 -15.18
N PHE A 20 43.71 -1.07 -14.07
CA PHE A 20 44.28 -0.22 -13.03
C PHE A 20 45.41 0.65 -13.57
N PRO A 21 45.54 1.88 -13.06
CA PRO A 21 46.83 2.50 -12.85
C PRO A 21 47.18 2.66 -11.35
N SER A 22 48.50 2.54 -11.14
CA SER A 22 49.30 2.51 -9.90
C SER A 22 49.19 3.72 -8.96
N PRO A 23 49.70 3.59 -7.71
CA PRO A 23 49.65 4.63 -6.69
C PRO A 23 50.68 5.73 -6.93
N GLU A 24 50.21 6.99 -6.87
CA GLU A 24 51.04 8.18 -6.99
C GLU A 24 51.56 8.65 -5.62
N VAL A 25 52.88 8.52 -5.48
CA VAL A 25 53.87 9.38 -4.81
C VAL A 25 53.49 10.05 -3.48
N ALA A 26 54.26 9.64 -2.46
CA ALA A 26 54.36 10.22 -1.14
C ALA A 26 54.74 11.71 -1.15
N GLY A 27 53.84 12.54 -0.63
CA GLY A 27 54.11 13.92 -0.23
C GLY A 27 54.87 13.97 1.10
N THR A 28 55.84 14.87 1.14
CA THR A 28 56.71 15.27 2.25
C THR A 28 55.97 15.55 3.57
N PRO A 29 56.47 15.07 4.73
CA PRO A 29 55.88 15.41 6.03
C PRO A 29 56.30 16.83 6.45
N THR A 30 55.35 17.76 6.41
CA THR A 30 55.44 19.03 7.14
C THR A 30 55.50 18.73 8.64
N SER A 31 56.59 19.17 9.28
CA SER A 31 56.84 19.09 10.71
C SER A 31 55.70 19.73 11.51
N ALA A 32 54.77 18.89 11.98
CA ALA A 32 53.73 19.27 12.92
C ALA A 32 54.24 19.04 14.35
N ARG A 33 54.26 20.13 15.12
CA ARG A 33 54.53 20.21 16.56
C ARG A 33 53.87 19.03 17.33
N PRO A 34 54.60 18.29 18.19
CA PRO A 34 53.99 17.20 18.94
C PRO A 34 53.00 17.77 19.96
N LEU A 35 51.70 17.63 19.69
CA LEU A 35 50.70 17.71 20.74
C LEU A 35 50.86 16.46 21.61
N GLN A 36 51.22 16.66 22.88
CA GLN A 36 51.21 15.62 23.90
C GLN A 36 49.79 15.01 23.97
N ARG A 37 49.58 13.92 23.24
CA ARG A 37 48.43 13.04 23.44
C ARG A 37 48.71 12.25 24.70
N THR A 38 48.16 12.70 25.82
CA THR A 38 47.98 11.82 26.98
C THR A 38 47.28 10.55 26.49
N PRO A 39 47.85 9.35 26.67
CA PRO A 39 47.17 8.12 26.30
C PRO A 39 45.94 8.00 27.22
N LYS A 40 44.76 8.35 26.70
CA LYS A 40 43.51 7.93 27.33
C LYS A 40 43.48 6.42 27.23
N ALA A 41 43.78 5.77 28.35
CA ALA A 41 43.64 4.34 28.51
C ALA A 41 42.23 3.95 28.04
N LEU A 42 42.15 3.19 26.95
CA LEU A 42 40.91 2.61 26.48
C LEU A 42 40.44 1.66 27.59
N LYS A 43 39.38 2.05 28.30
CA LYS A 43 38.71 1.17 29.26
C LYS A 43 38.21 -0.03 28.48
N GLN A 44 38.96 -1.13 28.52
CA GLN A 44 38.50 -2.40 27.99
C GLN A 44 37.26 -2.80 28.79
N VAL A 45 36.13 -2.87 28.10
CA VAL A 45 34.90 -3.39 28.66
C VAL A 45 35.12 -4.87 28.93
N THR A 46 34.99 -5.28 30.19
CA THR A 46 35.15 -6.67 30.57
C THR A 46 34.02 -7.51 29.97
N THR A 47 34.28 -8.78 29.66
CA THR A 47 33.28 -9.72 29.13
C THR A 47 32.05 -9.82 30.04
N ALA A 48 32.25 -9.73 31.35
CA ALA A 48 31.17 -9.72 32.33
C ALA A 48 30.26 -8.48 32.21
N GLU A 49 30.84 -7.33 31.90
CA GLU A 49 30.11 -6.08 31.70
C GLU A 49 29.39 -6.05 30.35
N LEU A 50 29.95 -6.71 29.33
CA LEU A 50 29.29 -6.97 28.06
C LEU A 50 28.06 -7.87 28.23
N ILE A 51 28.19 -8.97 28.99
CA ILE A 51 27.08 -9.90 29.29
C ILE A 51 26.02 -9.22 30.17
N LYS A 52 26.43 -8.37 31.12
CA LYS A 52 25.50 -7.61 31.95
C LYS A 52 24.72 -6.57 31.14
N ARG A 53 25.32 -5.99 30.10
CA ARG A 53 24.63 -5.10 29.15
C ARG A 53 23.72 -5.87 28.19
N SER A 54 24.13 -7.01 27.66
CA SER A 54 23.27 -7.81 26.77
C SER A 54 22.06 -8.43 27.48
N ARG A 55 22.15 -8.64 28.81
CA ARG A 55 21.03 -9.11 29.64
C ARG A 55 20.15 -8.00 30.21
N ARG A 56 20.57 -6.74 30.14
CA ARG A 56 19.75 -5.58 30.55
C ARG A 56 18.82 -5.24 29.39
N SER A 57 17.69 -5.95 29.35
CA SER A 57 16.57 -5.78 28.44
C SER A 57 16.91 -5.95 26.97
N PRO A 58 16.26 -6.90 26.26
CA PRO A 58 15.93 -6.63 24.89
C PRO A 58 14.91 -5.50 24.97
N THR A 59 15.35 -4.25 24.98
CA THR A 59 14.56 -3.23 24.30
C THR A 59 14.39 -3.85 22.92
N ILE A 60 13.22 -4.42 22.66
CA ILE A 60 12.84 -4.96 21.34
C ILE A 60 13.45 -3.97 20.37
N ALA A 61 14.42 -4.43 19.57
CA ALA A 61 15.13 -3.55 18.67
C ALA A 61 14.05 -2.98 17.75
N ARG A 62 13.49 -1.82 18.12
CA ARG A 62 12.52 -1.09 17.33
C ARG A 62 13.26 -0.86 16.03
N ARG A 63 12.81 -1.54 14.97
CA ARG A 63 13.38 -1.30 13.65
C ARG A 63 13.31 0.20 13.43
N ALA A 64 14.39 0.76 12.88
CA ALA A 64 14.38 2.15 12.50
C ALA A 64 13.13 2.38 11.65
N ALA A 65 12.31 3.36 12.05
CA ALA A 65 11.14 3.74 11.28
C ALA A 65 11.54 3.87 9.81
N PRO A 66 10.69 3.40 8.87
CA PRO A 66 10.97 3.51 7.44
C PRO A 66 11.45 4.93 7.12
N SER A 67 12.54 5.03 6.35
CA SER A 67 13.12 6.31 5.93
C SER A 67 12.02 7.21 5.34
N PRO A 68 12.04 8.55 5.56
CA PRO A 68 10.96 9.44 5.16
C PRO A 68 10.95 9.63 3.64
N ILE A 69 10.46 8.62 2.92
CA ILE A 69 10.05 8.74 1.54
C ILE A 69 8.68 9.43 1.60
N PRO A 70 8.51 10.59 0.95
CA PRO A 70 7.19 11.20 0.88
C PRO A 70 6.21 10.23 0.23
N ALA A 71 5.01 10.15 0.78
CA ALA A 71 3.94 9.38 0.18
C ALA A 71 3.61 9.95 -1.21
N PRO A 72 3.25 9.10 -2.20
CA PRO A 72 2.90 9.58 -3.52
C PRO A 72 1.59 10.38 -3.48
N ASP A 73 1.56 11.51 -4.18
CA ASP A 73 0.34 12.35 -4.31
C ASP A 73 -0.80 11.58 -4.99
N THR A 74 -0.46 10.67 -5.91
CA THR A 74 -1.43 9.82 -6.61
C THR A 74 -0.95 8.39 -6.67
N VAL A 75 -1.88 7.45 -6.58
CA VAL A 75 -1.64 6.01 -6.74
C VAL A 75 -2.73 5.42 -7.63
N THR A 76 -2.34 4.63 -8.62
CA THR A 76 -3.27 3.95 -9.54
C THR A 76 -3.39 2.50 -9.10
N SER A 77 -4.59 1.98 -8.91
CA SER A 77 -4.77 0.55 -8.64
C SER A 77 -4.20 -0.28 -9.80
N GLU A 78 -3.49 -1.36 -9.47
CA GLU A 78 -2.97 -2.30 -10.47
C GLU A 78 -4.00 -3.37 -10.84
N ASN A 79 -5.00 -3.56 -9.98
CA ASN A 79 -6.10 -4.49 -10.16
C ASN A 79 -7.38 -3.70 -10.47
N GLY A 80 -8.40 -4.36 -11.04
CA GLY A 80 -9.74 -3.78 -11.20
C GLY A 80 -9.90 -2.83 -12.39
N LEU A 81 -10.38 -1.62 -12.11
CA LEU A 81 -10.72 -0.58 -13.10
C LEU A 81 -9.59 0.41 -13.36
N ASN A 82 -8.42 0.22 -12.74
CA ASN A 82 -7.29 1.18 -12.75
C ASN A 82 -7.70 2.55 -12.18
N THR A 83 -8.42 2.53 -11.07
CA THR A 83 -8.84 3.74 -10.36
C THR A 83 -7.62 4.52 -9.89
N VAL A 84 -7.59 5.82 -10.22
CA VAL A 84 -6.56 6.75 -9.75
C VAL A 84 -7.04 7.40 -8.46
N TYR A 85 -6.34 7.11 -7.38
CA TYR A 85 -6.56 7.70 -6.07
C TYR A 85 -5.61 8.87 -5.85
N THR A 86 -6.14 9.99 -5.39
CA THR A 86 -5.39 11.20 -5.05
C THR A 86 -5.35 11.36 -3.54
N GLN A 87 -4.17 11.63 -2.99
CA GLN A 87 -3.99 11.91 -1.58
C GLN A 87 -4.72 13.20 -1.21
N TYR A 88 -5.46 13.18 -0.11
CA TYR A 88 -6.14 14.36 0.43
C TYR A 88 -5.83 14.59 1.92
N TYR A 89 -5.20 13.62 2.58
CA TYR A 89 -4.77 13.73 3.98
C TYR A 89 -3.41 13.09 4.20
N SER A 90 -2.61 13.72 5.07
CA SER A 90 -1.34 13.21 5.58
C SER A 90 -1.14 13.71 7.01
N GLY A 91 -0.85 12.81 7.95
CA GLY A 91 -0.74 13.14 9.36
C GLY A 91 -0.24 11.99 10.22
N SER A 92 -0.47 12.08 11.52
CA SER A 92 -0.14 11.04 12.50
C SER A 92 -1.02 11.17 13.74
N GLY A 93 -1.17 10.09 14.50
CA GLY A 93 -1.88 10.08 15.78
C GLY A 93 -3.40 10.12 15.69
N ILE A 94 -3.96 10.21 14.47
CA ILE A 94 -5.39 10.36 14.22
C ILE A 94 -5.76 9.59 12.95
N ILE A 95 -6.84 8.83 13.02
CA ILE A 95 -7.42 8.09 11.89
C ILE A 95 -8.80 8.63 11.54
N GLU A 96 -9.27 8.28 10.36
CA GLU A 96 -10.61 8.57 9.89
C GLU A 96 -11.67 7.83 10.72
N THR A 97 -12.75 8.53 11.03
CA THR A 97 -13.93 7.94 11.68
C THR A 97 -14.67 7.01 10.73
N ASP A 98 -15.22 5.92 11.26
CA ASP A 98 -16.17 5.07 10.51
C ASP A 98 -17.52 5.77 10.29
N ASN A 99 -17.82 6.85 11.01
CA ASN A 99 -19.04 7.62 10.80
C ASN A 99 -18.80 8.74 9.77
N ASN A 100 -18.54 8.33 8.53
CA ASN A 100 -18.33 9.21 7.38
C ASN A 100 -19.27 8.81 6.22
N PRO A 101 -19.52 9.69 5.23
CA PRO A 101 -20.44 9.40 4.13
C PRO A 101 -20.14 8.10 3.39
N GLY A 102 -18.87 7.70 3.30
CA GLY A 102 -18.43 6.44 2.70
C GLY A 102 -18.77 5.18 3.49
N ASN A 103 -19.46 5.32 4.62
CA ASN A 103 -19.96 4.23 5.44
C ASN A 103 -21.43 4.43 5.90
N ASP A 104 -22.18 5.33 5.25
CA ASP A 104 -23.60 5.57 5.60
C ASP A 104 -24.52 4.40 5.15
N ASN A 105 -24.02 3.49 4.31
CA ASN A 105 -24.76 2.34 3.81
C ASN A 105 -24.27 1.04 4.47
N ASP A 106 -25.10 0.46 5.34
CA ASP A 106 -24.83 -0.83 6.01
C ASP A 106 -24.55 -2.01 5.05
N SER A 107 -24.95 -1.90 3.78
CA SER A 107 -24.65 -2.92 2.77
C SER A 107 -23.18 -2.91 2.34
N TYR A 108 -22.47 -1.81 2.58
CA TYR A 108 -21.09 -1.56 2.17
C TYR A 108 -20.25 -1.04 3.34
N PRO A 109 -20.08 -1.86 4.41
CA PRO A 109 -19.29 -1.46 5.56
C PRO A 109 -17.81 -1.29 5.19
N PRO A 110 -16.99 -0.59 6.01
CA PRO A 110 -15.60 -0.37 5.69
C PRO A 110 -14.85 -1.70 5.69
N LYS A 111 -13.95 -1.87 4.74
CA LYS A 111 -13.15 -3.09 4.61
C LYS A 111 -11.73 -2.83 5.06
N GLN A 112 -11.12 -3.83 5.69
CA GLN A 112 -9.76 -3.72 6.22
C GLN A 112 -8.83 -4.77 5.62
N LEU A 113 -7.62 -4.35 5.31
CA LEU A 113 -6.48 -5.20 4.94
C LEU A 113 -5.31 -4.89 5.86
N ASN A 114 -4.71 -5.94 6.43
CA ASN A 114 -3.48 -5.82 7.22
C ASN A 114 -2.29 -6.21 6.33
N ILE A 115 -1.35 -5.30 6.18
CA ILE A 115 -0.14 -5.46 5.37
C ILE A 115 1.05 -5.53 6.34
N PRO A 116 1.99 -6.49 6.17
CA PRO A 116 3.14 -6.60 7.06
C PRO A 116 3.94 -5.30 7.17
N GLY A 117 4.38 -4.93 8.37
CA GLY A 117 5.16 -3.70 8.61
C GLY A 117 6.54 -3.70 7.96
N THR A 118 7.02 -4.86 7.52
CA THR A 118 8.21 -5.00 6.69
C THR A 118 8.01 -4.49 5.26
N THR A 119 6.78 -4.25 4.83
CA THR A 119 6.44 -3.66 3.53
C THR A 119 6.84 -2.19 3.49
N ALA A 120 7.52 -1.77 2.43
CA ALA A 120 7.85 -0.36 2.23
C ALA A 120 6.58 0.49 2.07
N GLN A 121 6.58 1.71 2.59
CA GLN A 121 5.41 2.62 2.59
C GLN A 121 4.70 2.69 1.22
N ASN A 122 5.43 3.00 0.15
CA ASN A 122 4.82 3.16 -1.17
C ASN A 122 4.25 1.84 -1.72
N ALA A 123 4.85 0.70 -1.37
CA ALA A 123 4.31 -0.60 -1.72
C ALA A 123 3.05 -0.93 -0.90
N ALA A 124 2.98 -0.53 0.37
CA ALA A 124 1.79 -0.70 1.19
C ALA A 124 0.63 0.17 0.69
N ILE A 125 0.92 1.43 0.30
CA ILE A 125 -0.05 2.34 -0.34
C ILE A 125 -0.57 1.73 -1.64
N GLN A 126 0.32 1.21 -2.50
CA GLN A 126 -0.06 0.53 -3.75
C GLN A 126 -0.95 -0.69 -3.50
N GLN A 127 -0.61 -1.54 -2.52
CA GLN A 127 -1.44 -2.68 -2.14
C GLN A 127 -2.83 -2.25 -1.62
N CYS A 128 -2.90 -1.17 -0.85
CA CYS A 128 -4.17 -0.63 -0.35
C CYS A 128 -5.04 -0.06 -1.47
N ALA A 129 -4.44 0.62 -2.45
CA ALA A 129 -5.14 1.09 -3.65
C ALA A 129 -5.71 -0.08 -4.47
N SER A 130 -4.90 -1.11 -4.72
CA SER A 130 -5.37 -2.33 -5.40
C SER A 130 -6.46 -3.04 -4.60
N PHE A 131 -6.34 -3.16 -3.27
CA PHE A 131 -7.37 -3.76 -2.42
C PHE A 131 -8.71 -3.01 -2.46
N SER A 132 -8.67 -1.68 -2.48
CA SER A 132 -9.88 -0.84 -2.55
C SER A 132 -10.62 -1.03 -3.88
N ASP A 133 -9.87 -1.20 -4.97
CA ASP A 133 -10.42 -1.40 -6.32
C ASP A 133 -10.84 -2.87 -6.60
N ASP A 134 -10.12 -3.84 -6.03
CA ASP A 134 -10.23 -5.28 -6.32
C ASP A 134 -11.22 -6.01 -5.42
N ASN A 135 -12.20 -5.34 -4.80
CA ASN A 135 -13.21 -6.05 -4.03
C ASN A 135 -14.20 -6.80 -4.97
N VAL A 136 -13.74 -8.00 -5.37
CA VAL A 136 -14.18 -9.05 -6.31
C VAL A 136 -15.68 -9.40 -6.39
N LEU A 137 -16.59 -8.71 -5.70
CA LEU A 137 -18.02 -9.03 -5.68
C LEU A 137 -18.96 -7.91 -6.15
N ASN A 138 -18.47 -6.99 -7.00
CA ASN A 138 -19.18 -5.82 -7.59
C ASN A 138 -19.20 -4.55 -6.74
N ASP A 139 -18.48 -4.51 -5.62
CA ASP A 139 -18.51 -3.36 -4.71
C ASP A 139 -17.16 -2.67 -4.72
N LEU A 140 -17.05 -1.65 -5.58
CA LEU A 140 -15.90 -0.77 -5.67
C LEU A 140 -15.84 0.14 -4.43
N TYR A 141 -14.67 0.27 -3.81
CA TYR A 141 -14.45 1.21 -2.71
C TYR A 141 -13.69 2.40 -3.24
N PHE A 142 -14.24 3.59 -3.06
CA PHE A 142 -13.80 4.79 -3.77
C PHE A 142 -12.87 5.66 -2.94
N SER A 143 -12.67 5.37 -1.66
CA SER A 143 -11.66 6.02 -0.84
C SER A 143 -11.04 5.03 0.14
N PHE A 144 -9.85 5.36 0.63
CA PHE A 144 -9.21 4.59 1.68
C PHE A 144 -8.30 5.45 2.54
N GLN A 145 -8.13 5.02 3.79
CA GLN A 145 -7.02 5.43 4.63
C GLN A 145 -6.00 4.30 4.73
N ILE A 146 -4.74 4.67 4.94
CA ILE A 146 -3.69 3.74 5.29
C ILE A 146 -2.80 4.34 6.37
N TYR A 147 -2.49 3.56 7.39
CA TYR A 147 -1.57 3.98 8.45
C TYR A 147 -0.68 2.84 8.90
N TYR A 148 0.50 3.15 9.43
CA TYR A 148 1.34 2.17 10.10
C TYR A 148 1.02 2.15 11.59
N ASP A 149 0.74 0.97 12.14
CA ASP A 149 0.44 0.75 13.54
C ASP A 149 1.71 0.28 14.28
N ASP A 150 2.32 1.20 15.03
CA ASP A 150 3.55 1.01 15.79
C ASP A 150 3.45 -0.10 16.85
N SER A 151 2.22 -0.41 17.31
CA SER A 151 2.00 -1.40 18.38
C SER A 151 2.08 -2.83 17.88
N VAL A 152 1.67 -3.07 16.63
CA VAL A 152 1.60 -4.40 16.00
C VAL A 152 2.57 -4.60 14.83
N ASP A 153 3.33 -3.57 14.45
CA ASP A 153 4.27 -3.60 13.31
C ASP A 153 3.58 -4.01 12.00
N ASN A 154 2.46 -3.34 11.68
CA ASN A 154 1.70 -3.56 10.46
C ASN A 154 1.20 -2.25 9.85
N TRP A 155 1.08 -2.22 8.53
CA TRP A 155 0.27 -1.24 7.85
C TRP A 155 -1.20 -1.68 7.87
N ILE A 156 -2.09 -0.81 8.30
CA ILE A 156 -3.53 -1.01 8.31
C ILE A 156 -4.12 -0.18 7.19
N CYS A 157 -4.71 -0.85 6.21
CA CYS A 157 -5.45 -0.27 5.11
C CYS A 157 -6.95 -0.39 5.42
N ARG A 158 -7.70 0.71 5.30
CA ARG A 158 -9.14 0.73 5.50
C ARG A 158 -9.82 1.44 4.34
N ALA A 159 -10.64 0.72 3.61
CA ALA A 159 -11.35 1.20 2.43
C ALA A 159 -12.80 1.57 2.78
N TYR A 160 -13.29 2.66 2.23
CA TYR A 160 -14.67 3.14 2.36
C TYR A 160 -15.39 3.16 1.00
N TYR A 161 -16.70 2.95 1.03
CA TYR A 161 -17.50 2.84 -0.19
C TYR A 161 -17.48 4.18 -0.91
N ASP A 162 -18.10 5.24 -0.40
CA ASP A 162 -18.14 6.50 -1.14
C ASP A 162 -16.78 7.24 -1.20
N PRO A 163 -16.56 8.04 -2.27
CA PRO A 163 -15.41 8.92 -2.33
C PRO A 163 -15.57 10.03 -1.29
N SER A 164 -14.48 10.34 -0.58
CA SER A 164 -14.40 11.43 0.37
C SER A 164 -13.04 12.09 0.27
N SER A 165 -13.02 13.41 0.16
CA SER A 165 -11.79 14.22 0.21
C SER A 165 -11.82 15.21 1.39
N ASP A 166 -12.76 15.04 2.32
CA ASP A 166 -12.90 15.90 3.48
C ASP A 166 -12.02 15.38 4.62
N ALA A 167 -10.91 16.07 4.85
CA ALA A 167 -9.97 15.74 5.91
C ALA A 167 -10.56 15.87 7.33
N SER A 168 -11.73 16.50 7.52
CA SER A 168 -12.35 16.67 8.85
C SER A 168 -12.82 15.34 9.48
N TYR A 169 -12.95 14.28 8.68
CA TYR A 169 -13.23 12.93 9.18
C TYR A 169 -12.04 12.27 9.87
N PHE A 170 -10.81 12.76 9.68
CA PHE A 170 -9.64 12.35 10.47
C PHE A 170 -9.70 13.01 11.84
N ASN A 171 -10.47 12.41 12.74
CA ASN A 171 -10.76 12.95 14.07
C ASN A 171 -10.80 11.89 15.18
N VAL A 172 -10.51 10.62 14.88
CA VAL A 172 -10.44 9.55 15.87
C VAL A 172 -8.99 9.40 16.36
N PRO A 173 -8.69 9.67 17.65
CA PRO A 173 -7.34 9.53 18.16
C PRO A 173 -6.84 8.08 18.10
N ASN A 174 -5.65 7.88 17.55
CA ASN A 174 -4.92 6.62 17.59
C ASN A 174 -3.41 6.91 17.68
N THR A 175 -2.85 6.84 18.88
CA THR A 175 -1.46 7.20 19.15
C THR A 175 -0.43 6.28 18.49
N ASP A 176 -0.84 5.07 18.09
CA ASP A 176 0.02 4.10 17.43
C ASP A 176 0.00 4.25 15.90
N ALA A 177 -0.90 5.06 15.35
CA ALA A 177 -1.03 5.28 13.91
C ALA A 177 -0.04 6.35 13.41
N ASN A 178 1.07 5.92 12.82
CA ASN A 178 2.12 6.81 12.31
C ASN A 178 3.02 6.16 11.25
N PRO A 179 3.07 6.67 10.00
CA PRO A 179 2.30 7.78 9.45
C PRO A 179 0.85 7.37 9.10
N VAL A 180 -0.01 8.36 8.83
CA VAL A 180 -1.40 8.19 8.37
C VAL A 180 -1.59 8.94 7.05
N PHE A 181 -2.22 8.31 6.08
CA PHE A 181 -2.55 8.90 4.78
C PHE A 181 -4.00 8.61 4.40
N GLY A 182 -4.66 9.56 3.74
CA GLY A 182 -6.00 9.41 3.17
C GLY A 182 -5.98 9.65 1.66
N TYR A 183 -6.66 8.78 0.92
CA TYR A 183 -6.70 8.75 -0.54
C TYR A 183 -8.14 8.61 -1.04
N SER A 184 -8.49 9.34 -2.10
CA SER A 184 -9.80 9.28 -2.72
C SER A 184 -9.68 9.11 -4.23
N GLY A 185 -10.46 8.19 -4.77
CA GLY A 185 -10.57 7.92 -6.20
C GLY A 185 -11.31 9.04 -6.91
N ASN A 186 -10.74 9.54 -8.01
CA ASN A 186 -11.46 10.39 -8.93
C ASN A 186 -12.21 9.52 -9.94
N PHE A 187 -13.50 9.33 -9.72
CA PHE A 187 -14.34 8.69 -10.72
C PHE A 187 -14.82 9.72 -11.75
N THR A 188 -13.99 9.98 -12.77
CA THR A 188 -14.56 10.40 -14.05
C THR A 188 -15.42 9.24 -14.53
N ARG A 189 -16.75 9.34 -14.42
CA ARG A 189 -17.73 8.37 -14.94
C ARG A 189 -17.52 8.14 -16.44
N ALA A 190 -16.54 7.32 -16.82
CA ALA A 190 -16.35 6.88 -18.19
C ALA A 190 -17.31 5.74 -18.58
N VAL A 191 -18.13 5.24 -17.64
CA VAL A 191 -19.05 4.13 -17.90
C VAL A 191 -20.48 4.51 -17.54
N THR A 192 -21.04 5.46 -18.31
CA THR A 192 -22.50 5.58 -18.40
C THR A 192 -23.08 4.71 -19.53
N THR A 193 -22.24 4.06 -20.34
CA THR A 193 -22.72 3.41 -21.57
C THR A 193 -22.88 1.89 -21.50
N SER A 194 -22.24 1.17 -20.56
CA SER A 194 -22.25 -0.31 -20.58
C SER A 194 -23.21 -0.97 -19.59
N TYR A 195 -23.50 -0.35 -18.43
CA TYR A 195 -24.41 -0.95 -17.43
C TYR A 195 -25.89 -0.84 -17.83
N GLN A 196 -26.26 0.10 -18.70
CA GLN A 196 -27.63 0.10 -19.25
C GLN A 196 -27.88 -1.06 -20.23
N TYR A 197 -26.86 -1.68 -20.82
CA TYR A 197 -27.04 -2.79 -21.77
C TYR A 197 -27.30 -4.15 -21.10
N LEU A 198 -26.88 -4.34 -19.84
CA LEU A 198 -27.20 -5.58 -19.10
C LEU A 198 -28.57 -5.55 -18.44
N LEU A 199 -29.13 -4.36 -18.15
CA LEU A 199 -30.51 -4.24 -17.64
C LEU A 199 -31.57 -4.09 -18.74
N THR A 200 -31.20 -3.72 -19.98
CA THR A 200 -32.16 -3.68 -21.11
C THR A 200 -32.22 -4.97 -21.94
N SER A 201 -31.31 -5.93 -21.73
CA SER A 201 -31.35 -7.23 -22.42
C SER A 201 -32.17 -8.31 -21.69
N ALA A 202 -32.70 -8.01 -20.48
CA ALA A 202 -33.71 -8.84 -19.82
C ALA A 202 -35.14 -8.62 -20.35
N LYS A 203 -35.30 -8.12 -21.59
CA LYS A 203 -36.55 -8.25 -22.33
C LYS A 203 -36.62 -9.67 -22.87
N LEU A 204 -37.14 -10.57 -22.03
CA LEU A 204 -37.52 -11.94 -22.42
C LEU A 204 -38.17 -11.93 -23.82
N PRO A 205 -37.70 -12.76 -24.76
CA PRO A 205 -38.37 -12.95 -26.04
C PRO A 205 -39.84 -13.33 -25.78
N SER A 206 -40.78 -12.62 -26.38
CA SER A 206 -42.23 -12.82 -26.25
C SER A 206 -42.74 -14.15 -26.86
N THR A 207 -41.85 -15.08 -27.20
CA THR A 207 -42.17 -16.30 -27.93
C THR A 207 -42.62 -17.48 -27.07
N TRP A 208 -42.62 -17.36 -25.73
CA TRP A 208 -43.13 -18.42 -24.84
C TRP A 208 -44.62 -18.30 -24.46
N ARG A 209 -45.37 -17.38 -25.07
CA ARG A 209 -46.82 -17.24 -24.82
C ARG A 209 -47.65 -18.12 -25.76
N LYS A 210 -47.43 -19.44 -25.77
CA LYS A 210 -48.34 -20.43 -26.37
C LYS A 210 -48.06 -21.82 -25.81
N LEU A 211 -48.72 -22.20 -24.71
CA LEU A 211 -49.15 -23.58 -24.38
C LEU A 211 -49.75 -23.63 -22.96
N ARG A 212 -50.97 -23.13 -22.82
CA ARG A 212 -51.92 -23.66 -21.84
C ARG A 212 -53.26 -23.84 -22.54
N LYS A 213 -53.54 -25.08 -22.96
CA LYS A 213 -54.89 -25.52 -23.31
C LYS A 213 -55.73 -25.52 -22.03
N PRO A 214 -56.93 -24.91 -22.02
CA PRO A 214 -57.89 -25.15 -20.94
C PRO A 214 -58.46 -26.57 -21.10
N ARG A 215 -58.39 -27.36 -20.03
CA ARG A 215 -59.10 -28.64 -19.91
C ARG A 215 -60.53 -28.30 -19.52
N SER A 216 -61.47 -28.52 -20.44
CA SER A 216 -62.90 -28.47 -20.14
C SER A 216 -63.21 -29.50 -19.06
N ARG A 217 -63.87 -29.05 -18.00
CA ARG A 217 -64.67 -29.89 -17.11
C ARG A 217 -66.10 -29.69 -17.55
N ASP A 218 -66.67 -30.71 -18.18
CA ASP A 218 -68.11 -30.91 -18.19
C ASP A 218 -68.38 -32.24 -17.47
N LEU A 219 -69.33 -32.14 -16.54
CA LEU A 219 -70.18 -33.13 -15.87
C LEU A 219 -69.89 -34.63 -16.05
#